data_AF-A0A075GGU3-F1
#
_entry.id   AF-A0A075GGU3-F1
#
_cell.length_a   1.000
_cell.length_b   1.000
_cell.length_c   1.000
_cell.angle_alpha   90.00
_cell.angle_beta   90.00
_cell.angle_gamma   90.00
#
_symmetry.space_group_name_H-M   'P 1'
#
loop_
_entity.id
_entity.type
_entity.pdbx_description
1 polymer ?
#
loop_
_entity_poly.entity_id
_entity_poly.type
_entity_poly.pdbx_seq_one_letter_code
_entity_poly.pdbx_strand_id
1 'polypeptide(L)'
;MITKEIEIDGEKFRLVLTDQIINQVNNLKSLYNAAYDDPESFEQVSAEISSTIQEISNAVEPKPGDSHLDNLIQQVIKTVDDKKAEVDKQSNEKPVTKKSAKKNKKTKSKK
;
A
#
# COMPACT_ATOMS: atom_id res chain seq x y z
N MET A 1 12.16 -5.37 4.05
CA MET A 1 11.64 -5.72 2.71
C MET A 1 10.58 -6.80 2.84
N ILE A 2 9.47 -6.69 2.10
CA ILE A 2 8.39 -7.70 2.08
C ILE A 2 8.17 -8.10 0.63
N THR A 3 8.00 -9.39 0.35
CA THR A 3 7.66 -9.86 -1.00
C THR A 3 6.19 -10.23 -1.04
N LYS A 4 5.46 -9.76 -2.07
CA LYS A 4 4.04 -10.04 -2.25
C LYS A 4 3.81 -10.56 -3.66
N GLU A 5 3.05 -11.63 -3.77
CA GLU A 5 2.63 -12.17 -5.06
C GLU A 5 1.40 -11.41 -5.54
N ILE A 6 1.41 -11.05 -6.81
CA ILE A 6 0.37 -10.31 -7.52
C ILE A 6 0.05 -11.07 -8.81
N GLU A 7 -1.22 -11.21 -9.13
CA GLU A 7 -1.68 -11.90 -10.34
C GLU A 7 -2.34 -10.87 -11.26
N ILE A 8 -1.86 -10.78 -12.49
CA ILE A 8 -2.31 -9.81 -13.50
C ILE A 8 -2.55 -10.62 -14.78
N ASP A 9 -3.78 -10.58 -15.31
CA ASP A 9 -4.15 -11.25 -16.56
C ASP A 9 -3.79 -12.76 -16.61
N GLY A 10 -3.76 -13.42 -15.45
CA GLY A 10 -3.40 -14.84 -15.30
C GLY A 10 -1.90 -15.10 -15.19
N GLU A 11 -1.07 -14.07 -15.27
CA GLU A 11 0.36 -14.13 -15.02
C GLU A 11 0.68 -13.75 -13.56
N LYS A 12 1.58 -14.52 -12.96
CA LYS A 12 2.01 -14.31 -11.57
C LYS A 12 3.29 -13.50 -11.54
N PHE A 13 3.20 -12.38 -10.84
CA PHE A 13 4.26 -11.43 -10.62
C PHE A 13 4.62 -11.40 -9.14
N ARG A 14 5.89 -11.13 -8.86
CA ARG A 14 6.41 -11.10 -7.51
C ARG A 14 6.94 -9.71 -7.22
N LEU A 15 6.19 -8.94 -6.45
CA LEU A 15 6.51 -7.57 -6.07
C LEU A 15 7.35 -7.55 -4.79
N VAL A 16 8.52 -6.91 -4.84
CA VAL A 16 9.36 -6.68 -3.67
C VAL A 16 9.10 -5.28 -3.12
N LEU A 17 8.33 -5.21 -2.04
CA LEU A 17 8.04 -3.99 -1.29
C LEU A 17 9.21 -3.62 -0.37
N THR A 18 10.04 -2.70 -0.84
CA THR A 18 11.05 -1.97 -0.05
C THR A 18 10.56 -0.56 0.28
N ASP A 19 11.21 0.11 1.23
CA ASP A 19 10.97 1.53 1.51
C ASP A 19 11.17 2.41 0.27
N GLN A 20 12.11 2.06 -0.61
CA GLN A 20 12.29 2.74 -1.90
C GLN A 20 11.03 2.62 -2.76
N ILE A 21 10.49 1.41 -2.95
CA ILE A 21 9.26 1.22 -3.74
C ILE A 21 8.07 1.93 -3.12
N ILE A 22 7.96 1.92 -1.79
CA ILE A 22 6.92 2.68 -1.08
C ILE A 22 7.07 4.17 -1.38
N ASN A 23 8.28 4.71 -1.37
CA ASN A 23 8.53 6.11 -1.68
C ASN A 23 8.21 6.44 -3.15
N GLN A 24 8.64 5.59 -4.09
CA GLN A 24 8.34 5.73 -5.52
C GLN A 24 6.83 5.76 -5.78
N VAL A 25 6.07 4.92 -5.10
CA VAL A 25 4.60 4.90 -5.22
C VAL A 25 3.96 6.16 -4.66
N ASN A 26 4.46 6.71 -3.54
CA ASN A 26 3.98 7.99 -3.03
C ASN A 26 4.32 9.13 -3.99
N ASN A 27 5.53 9.13 -4.57
CA ASN A 27 5.92 10.11 -5.57
C ASN A 27 5.03 10.03 -6.81
N LEU A 28 4.76 8.82 -7.30
CA LEU A 28 3.86 8.57 -8.43
C LEU A 28 2.47 9.15 -8.20
N LYS A 29 1.89 8.98 -7.00
CA LYS A 29 0.62 9.60 -6.63
C LYS A 29 0.69 11.13 -6.71
N SER A 30 1.74 11.74 -6.17
CA SER A 30 1.94 13.19 -6.24
C SER A 30 2.09 13.69 -7.68
N LEU A 31 2.87 12.98 -8.50
CA LEU A 31 3.07 13.29 -9.91
C LEU A 31 1.77 13.21 -10.70
N TYR A 32 0.93 12.20 -10.46
CA TYR A 32 -0.39 12.15 -11.10
C TYR A 32 -1.24 13.36 -10.75
N ASN A 33 -1.26 13.80 -9.48
CA ASN A 33 -1.99 15.00 -9.10
C ASN A 33 -1.41 16.26 -9.75
N ALA A 34 -0.08 16.40 -9.79
CA ALA A 34 0.60 17.52 -10.42
C ALA A 34 0.31 17.62 -11.93
N ALA A 35 0.21 16.49 -12.63
CA ALA A 35 -0.15 16.44 -14.05
C ALA A 35 -1.54 17.03 -14.34
N TYR A 36 -2.47 16.97 -13.37
CA TYR A 36 -3.80 17.57 -13.49
C TYR A 36 -3.83 19.03 -13.07
N ASP A 37 -2.98 19.43 -12.13
CA ASP A 37 -2.96 20.78 -11.56
C ASP A 37 -2.27 21.78 -12.49
N ASP A 38 -1.18 21.37 -13.14
CA ASP A 38 -0.36 22.24 -13.99
C ASP A 38 -0.04 21.59 -15.36
N PRO A 39 -0.80 21.94 -16.42
CA PRO A 39 -0.59 21.36 -17.76
C PRO A 39 0.71 21.83 -18.42
N GLU A 40 1.29 22.96 -18.00
CA GLU A 40 2.59 23.43 -18.53
C GLU A 40 3.74 22.51 -18.09
N SER A 41 3.63 21.90 -16.92
CA SER A 41 4.60 20.94 -16.40
C SER A 41 4.38 19.50 -16.89
N PHE A 42 3.34 19.24 -17.68
CA PHE A 42 2.95 17.89 -18.09
C PHE A 42 4.09 17.09 -18.73
N GLU A 43 4.89 17.71 -19.60
CA GLU A 43 5.97 17.00 -20.28
C GLU A 43 7.02 16.48 -19.29
N GLN A 44 7.44 17.31 -18.34
CA GLN A 44 8.37 16.91 -17.28
C GLN A 44 7.75 15.87 -16.34
N VAL A 45 6.51 16.11 -15.90
CA VAL A 45 5.79 15.21 -15.00
C VAL A 45 5.60 13.84 -15.66
N SER A 46 5.31 13.78 -16.96
CA SER A 46 5.16 12.53 -17.71
C SER A 46 6.46 11.72 -17.76
N ALA A 47 7.61 12.40 -17.91
CA ALA A 47 8.92 11.76 -17.87
C ALA A 47 9.23 11.21 -16.47
N GLU A 48 8.91 11.96 -15.42
CA GLU A 48 9.06 11.51 -14.03
C GLU A 48 8.13 10.33 -13.70
N ILE A 49 6.89 10.36 -14.16
CA ILE A 49 5.93 9.25 -14.04
C ILE A 49 6.51 8.00 -14.71
N SER A 50 6.98 8.11 -15.95
CA SER A 50 7.56 6.99 -16.69
C SER A 50 8.77 6.40 -15.95
N SER A 51 9.68 7.25 -15.47
CA SER A 51 10.87 6.82 -14.71
C SER A 51 10.48 6.08 -13.43
N THR A 52 9.50 6.62 -12.70
CA THR A 52 8.98 6.03 -11.46
C THR A 52 8.32 4.67 -11.72
N ILE A 53 7.52 4.55 -12.79
CA ILE A 53 6.93 3.27 -13.23
C ILE A 53 8.01 2.25 -13.56
N GLN A 54 9.09 2.68 -14.22
CA GLN A 54 10.21 1.80 -14.57
C GLN A 54 10.91 1.26 -13.32
N GLU A 55 11.12 2.08 -12.30
CA GLU A 55 11.69 1.63 -11.02
C GLU A 55 10.78 0.65 -10.30
N ILE A 56 9.48 0.90 -10.28
CA ILE A 56 8.49 -0.02 -9.69
C ILE A 56 8.48 -1.36 -10.45
N SER A 57 8.48 -1.30 -11.79
CA SER A 57 8.53 -2.47 -12.67
C SER A 57 9.80 -3.30 -12.46
N ASN A 58 10.94 -2.68 -12.19
CA ASN A 58 12.19 -3.39 -11.89
C ASN A 58 12.15 -4.11 -10.52
N ALA A 59 11.27 -3.73 -9.60
CA ALA A 59 11.06 -4.43 -8.35
C ALA A 59 10.05 -5.59 -8.44
N VAL A 60 9.59 -5.89 -9.66
CA VAL A 60 8.66 -6.97 -9.96
C VAL A 60 9.33 -8.01 -10.85
N GLU A 61 9.23 -9.27 -10.44
CA GLU A 61 9.72 -10.40 -11.23
C GLU A 61 8.62 -11.42 -11.56
N PRO A 62 8.52 -11.90 -12.81
CA PRO A 62 9.30 -11.49 -13.99
C PRO A 62 8.98 -10.05 -14.42
N LYS A 63 9.85 -9.45 -15.24
CA LYS A 63 9.65 -8.06 -15.70
C LYS A 63 8.32 -7.96 -16.46
N PRO A 64 7.37 -7.13 -16.00
CA PRO A 64 6.08 -6.99 -16.66
C PRO A 64 6.27 -6.33 -18.04
N GLY A 65 5.51 -6.80 -19.03
CA GLY A 65 5.39 -6.13 -20.33
C GLY A 65 4.53 -4.88 -20.23
N ASP A 66 4.63 -4.00 -21.24
CA ASP A 66 3.91 -2.71 -21.27
C ASP A 66 2.39 -2.86 -21.09
N SER A 67 1.80 -3.93 -21.64
CA SER A 67 0.37 -4.25 -21.48
C SER A 67 -0.03 -4.53 -20.03
N HIS A 68 0.89 -5.01 -19.20
CA HIS A 68 0.64 -5.31 -17.79
C HIS A 68 1.03 -4.16 -16.87
N LEU A 69 1.74 -3.13 -17.36
CA LEU A 69 2.23 -2.04 -16.53
C LEU A 69 1.10 -1.28 -15.86
N ASP A 70 0.01 -0.97 -16.56
CA ASP A 70 -1.09 -0.21 -15.98
C ASP A 70 -1.72 -0.96 -14.78
N ASN A 71 -2.09 -2.23 -15.01
CA ASN A 71 -2.62 -3.11 -13.96
C ASN A 71 -1.63 -3.30 -12.80
N LEU A 72 -0.33 -3.42 -13.11
CA LEU A 72 0.72 -3.53 -12.12
C LEU A 72 0.77 -2.29 -11.22
N ILE A 73 0.84 -1.11 -11.83
CA ILE A 73 0.91 0.15 -11.10
C ILE A 73 -0.31 0.34 -10.20
N GLN A 74 -1.51 0.02 -10.70
CA GLN A 74 -2.72 0.04 -9.89
C GLN A 74 -2.64 -0.91 -8.68
N GLN A 75 -2.20 -2.16 -8.89
CA GLN A 75 -2.04 -3.14 -7.78
C GLN A 75 -0.97 -2.73 -6.78
N VAL A 76 0.16 -2.19 -7.25
CA VAL A 76 1.26 -1.72 -6.40
C VAL A 76 0.79 -0.55 -5.54
N ILE A 77 0.13 0.45 -6.14
CA ILE A 77 -0.45 1.60 -5.43
C ILE A 77 -1.39 1.11 -4.33
N LYS A 78 -2.32 0.22 -4.68
CA LYS A 78 -3.29 -0.35 -3.73
C LYS A 78 -2.60 -1.14 -2.61
N THR A 79 -1.57 -1.91 -2.94
CA THR A 79 -0.81 -2.71 -1.98
C THR A 79 -0.05 -1.84 -0.97
N VAL A 80 0.58 -0.76 -1.42
CA VAL A 80 1.26 0.19 -0.54
C VAL A 80 0.25 0.93 0.35
N ASP A 81 -0.90 1.30 -0.20
CA ASP A 81 -1.98 1.96 0.54
C ASP A 81 -2.56 1.06 1.63
N ASP A 82 -2.88 -0.19 1.28
CA ASP A 82 -3.37 -1.21 2.21
C ASP A 82 -2.37 -1.47 3.35
N LYS A 83 -1.09 -1.51 3.03
CA LYS A 83 -0.02 -1.65 4.03
C LYS A 83 0.10 -0.42 4.94
N LYS A 84 -0.05 0.79 4.40
CA LYS A 84 -0.11 2.03 5.19
C LYS A 84 -1.34 2.01 6.11
N ALA A 85 -2.49 1.59 5.61
CA ALA A 85 -3.72 1.49 6.37
C ALA A 85 -3.65 0.40 7.47
N GLU A 86 -2.96 -0.71 7.23
CA GLU A 86 -2.72 -1.75 8.25
C GLU A 86 -1.86 -1.22 9.40
N VAL A 87 -0.80 -0.47 9.09
CA VAL A 87 0.07 0.17 10.10
C VAL A 87 -0.66 1.27 10.87
N ASP A 88 -1.49 2.08 10.20
CA ASP A 88 -2.31 3.12 10.84
C ASP A 88 -3.38 2.50 11.78
N LYS A 89 -4.05 1.43 11.34
CA LYS A 89 -5.02 0.70 12.17
C LYS A 89 -4.38 0.04 13.38
N GLN A 90 -3.17 -0.53 13.25
CA GLN A 90 -2.42 -1.06 14.40
C GLN A 90 -1.96 0.03 15.38
N SER A 91 -1.77 1.26 14.92
CA SER A 91 -1.40 2.40 15.77
C SER A 91 -2.60 2.95 16.56
N ASN A 92 -3.83 2.64 16.14
CA ASN A 92 -5.07 3.05 16.81
C ASN A 92 -5.75 1.95 17.64
N GLU A 93 -5.22 0.73 17.67
CA GLU A 93 -5.58 -0.25 18.71
C GLU A 93 -4.91 0.14 20.03
N LYS A 94 -5.54 1.11 20.73
CA LYS A 94 -5.54 1.09 22.18
C LYS A 94 -5.83 -0.34 22.61
N PRO A 95 -5.05 -0.97 23.51
CA PRO A 95 -5.39 -2.29 24.02
C PRO A 95 -6.75 -2.16 24.71
N VAL A 96 -7.82 -2.59 24.03
CA VAL A 96 -9.11 -2.77 24.67
C VAL A 96 -8.94 -4.00 25.55
N THR A 97 -8.42 -3.71 26.74
CA THR A 97 -8.35 -4.58 27.89
C THR A 97 -9.58 -5.47 27.91
N LYS A 98 -9.33 -6.76 27.72
CA LYS A 98 -10.27 -7.85 28.01
C LYS A 98 -10.86 -7.61 29.39
N LYS A 99 -12.07 -7.04 29.50
CA LYS A 99 -12.91 -7.21 30.68
C LYS A 99 -13.62 -8.55 30.59
N SER A 100 -12.83 -9.62 30.67
CA SER A 100 -13.29 -10.89 31.18
C SER A 100 -13.49 -10.75 32.69
N ALA A 101 -14.73 -10.54 33.12
CA ALA A 101 -15.13 -10.76 34.51
C ALA A 101 -16.47 -11.49 34.52
N LYS A 102 -16.40 -12.81 34.28
CA LYS A 102 -17.49 -13.74 34.63
C LYS A 102 -17.11 -14.40 35.96
N LYS A 103 -18.11 -14.53 36.85
CA LYS A 103 -18.15 -15.27 38.14
C LYS A 103 -17.44 -14.58 39.33
N ASN A 104 -17.93 -14.56 40.58
CA ASN A 104 -18.99 -15.30 41.27
C ASN A 104 -19.30 -14.66 42.66
N LYS A 105 -20.59 -14.52 43.02
CA LYS A 105 -21.27 -14.88 44.30
C LYS A 105 -20.70 -14.54 45.71
N LYS A 106 -21.59 -13.93 46.53
CA LYS A 106 -21.75 -13.84 48.03
C LYS A 106 -20.78 -12.89 48.77
N THR A 107 -21.23 -11.93 49.59
CA THR A 107 -21.87 -12.04 50.94
C THR A 107 -22.56 -10.72 51.36
N LYS A 108 -23.83 -10.72 51.82
CA LYS A 108 -24.35 -10.71 53.23
C LYS A 108 -24.40 -9.32 53.93
N SER A 109 -25.62 -8.78 54.15
CA SER A 109 -26.17 -8.31 55.47
C SER A 109 -27.10 -7.08 55.44
N LYS A 110 -28.33 -7.30 55.94
CA LYS A 110 -29.07 -6.52 56.96
C LYS A 110 -29.84 -5.26 56.55
N LYS A 111 -31.16 -5.37 56.51
CA LYS A 111 -32.05 -4.55 57.35
C LYS A 111 -33.33 -5.32 57.65
#